data_AF-A0A2V7NST3-F1
#
_entry.id   AF-A0A2V7NST3-F1
#
_cell.length_a   1.000
_cell.length_b   1.000
_cell.length_c   1.000
_cell.angle_alpha   90.00
_cell.angle_beta   90.00
_cell.angle_gamma   90.00
#
_symmetry.space_group_name_H-M   'P 1'
#
loop_
_entity.id
_entity.type
_entity.pdbx_description
1 polymer ?
#
loop_
_entity_poly.entity_id
_entity_poly.type
_entity_poly.pdbx_seq_one_letter_code
_entity_poly.pdbx_strand_id
1 'polypeptide(L)'
;MDAQPPGPRRRRNGERHLPEQPSPADRNIPELPAMLSAKPTPVGRAGFTLVELVITLVLVSFVAGAIVKLLLRQQRFYNSTTELIQTRQQIRQAAAMLPSDLRGISSIGGDIYSMTDSSLEFRSVFGSSIVCVNTGGKLSTVPRVLASGAAMTNWTRPPAAGDSLAVYNDQGTLLVADDVWSLSQITNVTLVTTNVANGCPVATGLTQAGDISAANPSYQFTFVSAAPAVIPVGAAMRFFRRVRYRIYKDTDNQWYLGFFDCVTGRVPVCTSTQPIAGPFQPYSATGTSGLQFAYYDSTGAVTATRTLVARISLVVRGQGATLLNLAGAGATVFRDSLRMEVGLRNRK
;
A
#
# COMPACT_ATOMS: atom_id res chain seq x y z
N MET A 1 26.45 5.92 50.74
CA MET A 1 26.58 4.73 49.88
C MET A 1 27.18 5.21 48.59
N ASP A 2 28.47 4.97 48.46
CA ASP A 2 29.39 5.72 47.64
C ASP A 2 29.37 5.36 46.15
N ALA A 3 29.65 6.38 45.36
CA ALA A 3 29.84 6.36 43.93
C ALA A 3 31.20 5.77 43.54
N GLN A 4 31.23 4.91 42.52
CA GLN A 4 32.44 4.61 41.75
C GLN A 4 32.08 4.45 40.25
N PRO A 5 32.93 4.95 39.31
CA PRO A 5 32.49 5.30 37.96
C PRO A 5 32.63 4.18 36.92
N PRO A 6 31.91 4.26 35.79
CA PRO A 6 31.95 3.25 34.73
C PRO A 6 33.12 3.46 33.75
N GLY A 7 33.83 2.37 33.47
CA GLY A 7 34.93 2.28 32.50
C GLY A 7 34.48 2.38 31.03
N PRO A 8 35.44 2.58 30.10
CA PRO A 8 35.14 3.03 28.75
C PRO A 8 34.54 1.94 27.84
N ARG A 9 33.54 2.36 27.07
CA ARG A 9 32.80 1.59 26.06
C ARG A 9 33.69 1.20 24.87
N ARG A 10 33.76 -0.11 24.61
CA ARG A 10 34.26 -0.71 23.37
C ARG A 10 33.40 -0.30 22.16
N ARG A 11 33.99 0.45 21.22
CA ARG A 11 33.56 0.54 19.82
C ARG A 11 33.95 -0.75 19.09
N ARG A 12 33.03 -1.32 18.32
CA ARG A 12 33.33 -2.40 17.34
C ARG A 12 32.71 -2.01 15.99
N ASN A 13 33.47 -1.24 15.21
CA ASN A 13 33.27 -1.12 13.77
C ASN A 13 33.75 -2.42 13.12
N GLY A 14 32.87 -3.04 12.33
CA GLY A 14 33.18 -4.22 11.54
C GLY A 14 33.42 -3.82 10.10
N GLU A 15 34.68 -3.54 9.76
CA GLU A 15 35.20 -3.62 8.40
C GLU A 15 36.28 -4.70 8.40
N ARG A 16 36.06 -5.74 7.60
CA ARG A 16 36.89 -6.95 7.57
C ARG A 16 37.88 -6.82 6.40
N HIS A 17 39.09 -6.36 6.70
CA HIS A 17 40.26 -6.50 5.82
C HIS A 17 40.75 -7.95 5.92
N LEU A 18 40.87 -8.64 4.78
CA LEU A 18 41.52 -9.94 4.68
C LEU A 18 42.96 -9.73 4.20
N PRO A 19 43.97 -10.17 4.97
CA PRO A 19 45.38 -10.06 4.60
C PRO A 19 45.81 -11.17 3.63
N GLU A 20 46.75 -10.79 2.77
CA GLU A 20 47.43 -11.58 1.75
C GLU A 20 48.28 -12.69 2.39
N GLN A 21 48.15 -13.91 1.86
CA GLN A 21 48.77 -15.10 2.44
C GLN A 21 49.95 -15.57 1.56
N PRO A 22 51.16 -15.72 2.12
CA PRO A 22 52.35 -16.14 1.38
C PRO A 22 52.40 -17.65 1.14
N SER A 23 52.91 -18.02 -0.04
CA SER A 23 53.09 -19.40 -0.52
C SER A 23 54.20 -20.14 0.25
N PRO A 24 54.00 -21.41 0.65
CA PRO A 24 55.03 -22.20 1.33
C PRO A 24 56.03 -22.85 0.36
N ALA A 25 57.27 -22.95 0.85
CA ALA A 25 58.41 -23.58 0.21
C ALA A 25 58.35 -25.12 0.24
N ASP A 26 58.63 -25.69 -0.93
CA ASP A 26 59.60 -26.75 -1.23
C ASP A 26 59.78 -27.95 -0.28
N ARG A 27 59.53 -29.17 -0.78
CA ARG A 27 60.49 -30.29 -0.68
C ARG A 27 60.13 -31.53 -1.51
N ASN A 28 61.16 -31.96 -2.25
CA ASN A 28 61.56 -33.34 -2.55
C ASN A 28 60.82 -34.11 -3.66
N ILE A 29 61.41 -34.09 -4.87
CA ILE A 29 61.34 -35.20 -5.83
C ILE A 29 62.77 -35.51 -6.30
N PRO A 30 63.18 -36.79 -6.46
CA PRO A 30 64.58 -37.21 -6.56
C PRO A 30 65.26 -36.89 -7.89
N GLU A 31 66.58 -36.78 -7.83
CA GLU A 31 67.52 -36.65 -8.95
C GLU A 31 67.47 -37.84 -9.91
N LEU A 32 67.50 -37.54 -11.22
CA LEU A 32 67.87 -38.45 -12.30
C LEU A 32 68.95 -37.73 -13.13
N PRO A 33 70.10 -38.37 -13.40
CA PRO A 33 71.21 -37.73 -14.09
C PRO A 33 71.07 -37.82 -15.61
N ALA A 34 71.92 -37.02 -16.26
CA ALA A 34 72.35 -37.08 -17.65
C ALA A 34 71.50 -36.31 -18.67
N MET A 35 72.13 -35.21 -19.11
CA MET A 35 71.88 -34.51 -20.36
C MET A 35 71.71 -35.49 -21.52
N LEU A 36 70.49 -35.59 -22.04
CA LEU A 36 70.25 -35.88 -23.45
C LEU A 36 69.92 -34.56 -24.13
N SER A 37 70.85 -34.12 -24.97
CA SER A 37 70.65 -33.05 -25.94
C SER A 37 69.49 -33.45 -26.87
N ALA A 38 68.27 -33.08 -26.49
CA ALA A 38 67.11 -33.18 -27.36
C ALA A 38 67.24 -32.08 -28.41
N LYS A 39 67.65 -32.47 -29.62
CA LYS A 39 67.55 -31.66 -30.85
C LYS A 39 66.21 -30.90 -30.84
N PRO A 40 66.17 -29.60 -31.14
CA PRO A 40 64.92 -28.92 -31.40
C PRO A 40 64.26 -29.62 -32.59
N THR A 41 63.22 -30.40 -32.33
CA THR A 41 62.30 -30.82 -33.38
C THR A 41 61.73 -29.55 -33.98
N PRO A 42 61.83 -29.33 -35.29
CA PRO A 42 61.23 -28.17 -35.91
C PRO A 42 59.73 -28.22 -35.56
N VAL A 43 59.26 -27.24 -34.82
CA VAL A 43 57.83 -26.97 -34.73
C VAL A 43 57.44 -26.58 -36.15
N GLY A 44 57.00 -27.56 -36.92
CA GLY A 44 56.43 -27.33 -38.22
C GLY A 44 55.34 -26.30 -38.00
N ARG A 45 55.53 -25.09 -38.54
CA ARG A 45 54.45 -24.13 -38.71
C ARG A 45 53.51 -24.78 -39.73
N ALA A 46 52.66 -25.68 -39.26
CA ALA A 46 51.54 -26.19 -40.03
C ALA A 46 50.63 -24.98 -40.24
N GLY A 47 50.76 -24.35 -41.40
CA GLY A 47 49.79 -23.35 -41.84
C GLY A 47 48.43 -24.02 -41.89
N PHE A 48 47.42 -23.37 -41.32
CA PHE A 48 46.05 -23.83 -41.44
C PHE A 48 45.70 -23.98 -42.92
N THR A 49 45.19 -25.14 -43.29
CA THR A 49 44.68 -25.33 -44.64
C THR A 49 43.39 -24.51 -44.79
N LEU A 50 43.15 -23.95 -45.98
CA LEU A 50 41.93 -23.19 -46.26
C LEU A 50 40.67 -24.01 -45.93
N VAL A 51 40.72 -25.32 -46.16
CA VAL A 51 39.63 -26.26 -45.84
C VAL A 51 39.34 -26.31 -44.34
N GLU A 52 40.36 -26.32 -43.49
CA GLU A 52 40.21 -26.35 -42.03
C GLU A 52 39.57 -25.06 -41.49
N LEU A 53 39.92 -23.91 -42.06
CA LEU A 53 39.27 -22.63 -41.74
C LEU A 53 37.80 -22.62 -42.17
N VAL A 54 37.47 -23.19 -43.33
CA VAL A 54 36.08 -23.28 -43.78
C VAL A 54 35.25 -24.18 -42.87
N ILE A 55 35.77 -25.35 -42.47
CA ILE A 55 35.08 -26.27 -41.57
C ILE A 55 34.84 -25.63 -40.19
N THR A 56 35.85 -24.96 -39.63
CA THR A 56 35.73 -24.30 -38.32
C THR A 56 34.71 -23.15 -38.36
N LEU A 57 34.69 -22.34 -39.42
CA LEU A 57 33.68 -21.28 -39.63
C LEU A 57 32.26 -21.84 -39.65
N VAL A 58 32.02 -22.96 -40.36
CA VAL A 58 30.70 -23.59 -40.43
C VAL A 58 30.26 -24.11 -39.04
N LEU A 59 31.16 -24.78 -38.31
CA LEU A 59 30.86 -25.30 -36.98
C LEU A 59 30.57 -24.18 -35.97
N VAL A 60 31.39 -23.12 -35.96
CA VAL A 60 31.17 -21.95 -35.09
C VAL A 60 29.83 -21.29 -35.40
N SER A 61 29.50 -21.13 -36.68
CA SER A 61 28.22 -20.55 -37.12
C SER A 61 27.02 -21.37 -36.64
N PHE A 62 27.12 -22.70 -36.71
CA PHE A 62 26.07 -23.61 -36.24
C PHE A 62 25.87 -23.49 -34.73
N VAL A 63 26.96 -23.53 -33.95
CA VAL A 63 26.91 -23.40 -32.49
C VAL A 63 26.40 -22.02 -32.08
N ALA A 64 26.91 -20.95 -32.70
CA ALA A 64 26.44 -19.58 -32.46
C ALA A 64 24.94 -19.45 -32.77
N GLY A 65 24.47 -20.02 -33.88
CA GLY A 65 23.05 -20.06 -34.23
C GLY A 65 22.19 -20.79 -33.19
N ALA A 66 22.68 -21.91 -32.64
CA ALA A 66 21.99 -22.63 -31.57
C ALA A 66 21.92 -21.81 -30.27
N ILE A 67 22.99 -21.13 -29.90
CA ILE A 67 23.05 -20.26 -28.72
C ILE A 67 22.06 -19.09 -28.86
N VAL A 68 22.04 -18.42 -30.02
CA VAL A 68 21.11 -17.30 -30.28
C VAL A 68 19.66 -17.79 -30.18
N LYS A 69 19.34 -18.95 -30.75
CA LYS A 69 17.99 -19.54 -30.62
C LYS A 69 17.61 -19.81 -29.16
N LEU A 70 18.54 -20.32 -28.36
CA LEU A 70 18.32 -20.55 -26.92
C LEU A 70 18.07 -19.23 -26.18
N LEU A 71 18.91 -18.21 -26.40
CA LEU A 71 18.77 -16.90 -25.77
C LEU A 71 17.44 -16.23 -26.12
N LEU A 72 17.01 -16.26 -27.38
CA LEU A 72 15.72 -15.72 -27.80
C LEU A 72 14.53 -16.48 -27.20
N ARG A 73 14.67 -17.79 -26.97
CA ARG A 73 13.66 -18.58 -26.26
C ARG A 73 13.63 -18.20 -24.78
N GLN A 74 14.79 -18.02 -24.17
CA GLN A 74 14.94 -17.64 -22.77
C GLN A 74 14.37 -16.24 -22.51
N GLN A 75 14.68 -15.26 -23.36
CA GLN A 75 14.15 -13.89 -23.27
C GLN A 75 12.62 -13.87 -23.36
N ARG A 76 12.02 -14.60 -24.31
CA ARG A 76 10.56 -14.69 -24.44
C ARG A 76 9.90 -15.33 -23.22
N PHE A 77 10.53 -16.37 -22.67
CA PHE A 77 10.05 -17.04 -21.46
C PHE A 77 10.12 -16.10 -20.25
N TYR A 78 11.23 -15.37 -20.07
CA TYR A 78 11.36 -14.40 -18.98
C TYR A 78 10.34 -13.26 -19.10
N ASN A 79 10.17 -12.68 -20.28
CA ASN A 79 9.17 -11.63 -20.50
C ASN A 79 7.76 -12.14 -20.16
N SER A 80 7.43 -13.35 -20.60
CA SER A 80 6.11 -13.94 -20.33
C SER A 80 5.89 -14.22 -18.84
N THR A 81 6.94 -14.67 -18.16
CA THR A 81 6.89 -14.95 -16.72
C THR A 81 6.76 -13.66 -15.91
N THR A 82 7.50 -12.62 -16.27
CA THR A 82 7.42 -11.29 -15.64
C THR A 82 6.02 -10.70 -15.77
N GLU A 83 5.44 -10.73 -16.97
CA GLU A 83 4.07 -10.25 -17.23
C GLU A 83 3.03 -11.00 -16.38
N LEU A 84 3.15 -12.32 -16.28
CA LEU A 84 2.27 -13.15 -15.45
C LEU A 84 2.38 -12.77 -13.97
N ILE A 85 3.61 -12.62 -13.46
CA ILE A 85 3.88 -12.22 -12.07
C ILE A 85 3.29 -10.83 -11.80
N GLN A 86 3.52 -9.86 -12.69
CA GLN A 86 3.00 -8.51 -12.57
C GLN A 86 1.47 -8.49 -12.54
N THR A 87 0.82 -9.19 -13.48
CA THR A 87 -0.66 -9.28 -13.52
C THR A 87 -1.23 -9.82 -12.19
N ARG A 88 -0.61 -10.87 -11.63
CA ARG A 88 -1.03 -11.44 -10.33
C ARG A 88 -0.76 -10.51 -9.16
N GLN A 89 0.36 -9.79 -9.16
CA GLN A 89 0.67 -8.80 -8.13
C GLN A 89 -0.38 -7.68 -8.11
N GLN A 90 -0.81 -7.20 -9.26
CA GLN A 90 -1.83 -6.16 -9.39
C GLN A 90 -3.20 -6.60 -8.85
N ILE A 91 -3.62 -7.84 -9.17
CA ILE A 91 -4.85 -8.42 -8.60
C ILE A 91 -4.74 -8.53 -7.07
N ARG A 92 -3.60 -8.99 -6.54
CA ARG A 92 -3.37 -9.12 -5.09
C ARG A 92 -3.35 -7.76 -4.38
N GLN A 93 -2.83 -6.72 -5.02
CA GLN A 93 -2.83 -5.36 -4.47
C GLN A 93 -4.26 -4.84 -4.27
N ALA A 94 -5.12 -4.98 -5.29
CA ALA A 94 -6.54 -4.64 -5.17
C ALA A 94 -7.22 -5.44 -4.04
N ALA A 95 -6.86 -6.72 -3.92
CA ALA A 95 -7.42 -7.64 -2.93
C ALA A 95 -6.95 -7.42 -1.50
N ALA A 96 -5.78 -6.82 -1.30
CA ALA A 96 -5.29 -6.50 0.04
C ALA A 96 -5.94 -5.22 0.58
N MET A 97 -6.18 -4.24 -0.27
CA MET A 97 -6.64 -2.91 0.14
C MET A 97 -8.15 -2.87 0.39
N LEU A 98 -8.96 -3.32 -0.58
CA LEU A 98 -10.41 -3.17 -0.55
C LEU A 98 -11.07 -3.85 0.66
N PRO A 99 -10.74 -5.10 1.04
CA PRO A 99 -11.34 -5.71 2.22
C PRO A 99 -11.10 -4.93 3.52
N SER A 100 -9.95 -4.26 3.65
CA SER A 100 -9.64 -3.48 4.85
C SER A 100 -10.54 -2.25 4.96
N ASP A 101 -10.76 -1.55 3.84
CA ASP A 101 -11.60 -0.36 3.79
C ASP A 101 -13.09 -0.72 3.91
N LEU A 102 -13.53 -1.78 3.22
CA LEU A 102 -14.93 -2.17 3.15
C LEU A 102 -15.45 -2.74 4.47
N ARG A 103 -14.60 -3.44 5.25
CA ARG A 103 -15.02 -4.06 6.51
C ARG A 103 -15.52 -3.04 7.55
N GLY A 104 -15.01 -1.81 7.49
CA GLY A 104 -15.37 -0.73 8.42
C GLY A 104 -16.71 -0.04 8.11
N ILE A 105 -17.32 -0.31 6.96
CA ILE A 105 -18.55 0.35 6.51
C ILE A 105 -19.72 -0.03 7.42
N SER A 106 -20.51 0.97 7.80
CA SER A 106 -21.83 0.80 8.42
C SER A 106 -22.95 1.05 7.41
N SER A 107 -23.64 -0.03 7.00
CA SER A 107 -24.81 0.12 6.11
C SER A 107 -25.99 0.75 6.85
N ILE A 108 -26.19 0.41 8.12
CA ILE A 108 -27.21 1.05 8.99
C ILE A 108 -26.84 2.51 9.28
N GLY A 109 -25.56 2.81 9.46
CA GLY A 109 -25.05 4.17 9.71
C GLY A 109 -25.05 5.08 8.48
N GLY A 110 -25.54 4.59 7.33
CA GLY A 110 -25.62 5.37 6.10
C GLY A 110 -24.27 5.67 5.46
N ASP A 111 -23.25 4.84 5.71
CA ASP A 111 -21.90 5.08 5.18
C ASP A 111 -21.79 4.86 3.67
N ILE A 112 -22.75 4.18 3.04
CA ILE A 112 -22.78 3.95 1.58
C ILE A 112 -23.55 5.09 0.91
N TYR A 113 -22.87 5.90 0.08
CA TYR A 113 -23.46 7.00 -0.67
C TYR A 113 -23.97 6.56 -2.04
N SER A 114 -23.19 5.78 -2.77
CA SER A 114 -23.54 5.25 -4.09
C SER A 114 -22.98 3.85 -4.25
N MET A 115 -23.76 2.96 -4.86
CA MET A 115 -23.35 1.59 -5.11
C MET A 115 -23.83 1.13 -6.48
N THR A 116 -22.90 0.71 -7.32
CA THR A 116 -23.14 0.15 -8.66
C THR A 116 -22.26 -1.08 -8.86
N ASP A 117 -22.47 -1.81 -9.94
CA ASP A 117 -21.63 -2.94 -10.32
C ASP A 117 -20.15 -2.57 -10.57
N SER A 118 -19.88 -1.31 -10.88
CA SER A 118 -18.58 -0.79 -11.35
C SER A 118 -17.97 0.25 -10.43
N SER A 119 -18.72 0.73 -9.44
CA SER A 119 -18.24 1.71 -8.49
C SER A 119 -18.94 1.63 -7.14
N LEU A 120 -18.20 1.97 -6.10
CA LEU A 120 -18.71 2.05 -4.74
C LEU A 120 -18.18 3.33 -4.10
N GLU A 121 -19.10 4.10 -3.54
CA GLU A 121 -18.80 5.34 -2.84
C GLU A 121 -19.29 5.26 -1.41
N PHE A 122 -18.37 5.47 -0.47
CA PHE A 122 -18.66 5.28 0.95
C PHE A 122 -17.77 6.15 1.84
N ARG A 123 -18.10 6.15 3.12
CA ARG A 123 -17.34 6.81 4.17
C ARG A 123 -16.20 5.89 4.66
N SER A 124 -14.95 6.26 4.42
CA SER A 124 -13.76 5.54 4.88
C SER A 124 -13.10 6.24 6.07
N VAL A 125 -12.67 5.47 7.06
CA VAL A 125 -11.94 5.97 8.24
C VAL A 125 -10.50 6.29 7.84
N PHE A 126 -10.02 7.50 8.13
CA PHE A 126 -8.61 7.86 7.88
C PHE A 126 -7.83 8.26 9.13
N GLY A 127 -8.51 8.32 10.29
CA GLY A 127 -7.84 8.61 11.56
C GLY A 127 -8.76 8.62 12.76
N SER A 128 -8.14 8.84 13.92
CA SER A 128 -8.76 8.94 15.23
C SER A 128 -8.05 10.01 16.07
N SER A 129 -8.77 10.54 17.05
CA SER A 129 -8.23 11.45 18.06
C SER A 129 -9.06 11.33 19.35
N ILE A 130 -8.72 12.16 20.32
CA ILE A 130 -9.45 12.34 21.57
C ILE A 130 -9.88 13.80 21.67
N VAL A 131 -11.11 14.01 22.12
CA VAL A 131 -11.62 15.35 22.44
C VAL A 131 -10.81 15.90 23.60
N CYS A 132 -10.07 16.97 23.34
CA CYS A 132 -9.35 17.68 24.38
C CYS A 132 -10.18 18.80 24.99
N VAL A 133 -10.94 19.52 24.17
CA VAL A 133 -11.84 20.58 24.64
C VAL A 133 -13.13 20.58 23.82
N ASN A 134 -14.25 20.85 24.48
CA ASN A 134 -15.54 21.17 23.87
C ASN A 134 -15.98 22.58 24.32
N THR A 135 -15.82 23.57 23.46
CA THR A 135 -16.15 24.97 23.78
C THR A 135 -17.13 25.52 22.75
N GLY A 136 -18.36 25.82 23.20
CA GLY A 136 -19.40 26.35 22.32
C GLY A 136 -19.76 25.42 21.16
N GLY A 137 -19.69 24.11 21.38
CA GLY A 137 -19.93 23.07 20.37
C GLY A 137 -18.83 22.95 19.31
N LYS A 138 -17.65 23.54 19.56
CA LYS A 138 -16.42 23.30 18.79
C LYS A 138 -15.55 22.32 19.56
N LEU A 139 -15.07 21.30 18.85
CA LEU A 139 -14.23 20.26 19.43
C LEU A 139 -12.78 20.46 19.02
N SER A 140 -11.89 20.39 19.99
CA SER A 140 -10.45 20.46 19.77
C SER A 140 -9.78 19.14 20.10
N THR A 141 -8.70 18.83 19.39
CA THR A 141 -7.98 17.56 19.49
C THR A 141 -6.75 17.67 20.37
N VAL A 142 -6.35 16.54 20.92
CA VAL A 142 -4.99 16.37 21.43
C VAL A 142 -4.01 16.47 20.23
N PRO A 143 -2.85 17.16 20.36
CA PRO A 143 -1.86 17.22 19.27
C PRO A 143 -1.31 15.83 18.94
N ARG A 144 -0.68 15.70 17.76
CA ARG A 144 -0.26 14.38 17.22
C ARG A 144 0.88 13.75 17.99
N VAL A 145 1.81 14.59 18.45
CA VAL A 145 2.98 14.16 19.23
C VAL A 145 2.81 14.69 20.66
N LEU A 146 3.04 13.83 21.65
CA LEU A 146 3.02 14.20 23.06
C LEU A 146 4.36 13.83 23.69
N ALA A 147 4.87 14.68 24.59
CA ALA A 147 6.06 14.41 25.38
C ALA A 147 5.90 13.17 26.29
N SER A 148 4.67 12.83 26.66
CA SER A 148 4.33 11.59 27.39
C SER A 148 4.55 10.31 26.57
N GLY A 149 4.70 10.42 25.25
CA GLY A 149 4.75 9.27 24.33
C GLY A 149 3.40 8.63 24.03
N ALA A 150 2.29 9.14 24.58
CA ALA A 150 0.96 8.64 24.29
C ALA A 150 0.53 9.00 22.86
N ALA A 151 0.00 8.02 22.13
CA ALA A 151 -0.49 8.19 20.76
C ALA A 151 -2.01 8.38 20.73
N MET A 152 -2.48 9.56 21.16
CA MET A 152 -3.91 9.87 21.25
C MET A 152 -4.51 10.34 19.92
N THR A 153 -3.68 10.88 19.03
CA THR A 153 -4.10 11.43 17.73
C THR A 153 -3.30 10.79 16.62
N ASN A 154 -3.99 10.19 15.65
CA ASN A 154 -3.37 9.63 14.47
C ASN A 154 -4.30 9.69 13.26
N TRP A 155 -3.78 10.17 12.15
CA TRP A 155 -4.45 10.15 10.86
C TRP A 155 -3.40 10.05 9.75
N THR A 156 -3.78 9.45 8.63
CA THR A 156 -2.91 9.36 7.44
C THR A 156 -2.76 10.71 6.72
N ARG A 157 -3.64 11.67 7.03
CA ARG A 157 -3.67 13.03 6.49
C ARG A 157 -4.44 13.96 7.43
N PRO A 158 -4.15 15.27 7.45
CA PRO A 158 -4.90 16.21 8.27
C PRO A 158 -6.40 16.23 7.88
N PRO A 159 -7.30 16.32 8.86
CA PRO A 159 -8.71 16.60 8.60
C PRO A 159 -8.91 17.94 7.92
N ALA A 160 -9.92 18.03 7.05
CA ALA A 160 -10.24 19.23 6.29
C ALA A 160 -11.76 19.49 6.29
N ALA A 161 -12.15 20.68 5.84
CA ALA A 161 -13.55 20.99 5.60
C ALA A 161 -14.20 19.94 4.65
N GLY A 162 -15.44 19.57 4.98
CA GLY A 162 -16.20 18.53 4.30
C GLY A 162 -15.91 17.10 4.77
N ASP A 163 -14.92 16.86 5.62
CA ASP A 163 -14.77 15.56 6.30
C ASP A 163 -15.90 15.34 7.32
N SER A 164 -16.21 14.07 7.60
CA SER A 164 -17.15 13.68 8.65
C SER A 164 -16.39 13.23 9.89
N LEU A 165 -16.99 13.47 11.05
CA LEU A 165 -16.48 13.08 12.35
C LEU A 165 -17.56 12.29 13.08
N ALA A 166 -17.20 11.16 13.68
CA ALA A 166 -18.00 10.54 14.72
C ALA A 166 -17.34 10.75 16.07
N VAL A 167 -18.08 11.25 17.05
CA VAL A 167 -17.62 11.47 18.41
C VAL A 167 -18.47 10.64 19.35
N TYR A 168 -17.80 9.94 20.25
CA TYR A 168 -18.46 9.21 21.31
C TYR A 168 -19.11 10.20 22.28
N ASN A 169 -20.40 10.02 22.53
CA ASN A 169 -21.18 10.83 23.44
C ASN A 169 -21.86 9.91 24.46
N ASP A 170 -21.46 10.03 25.72
CA ASP A 170 -22.05 9.31 26.87
C ASP A 170 -23.27 10.05 27.46
N GLN A 171 -23.72 11.13 26.79
CA GLN A 171 -24.83 11.99 27.20
C GLN A 171 -24.68 12.58 28.60
N GLY A 172 -23.46 12.57 29.16
CA GLY A 172 -23.18 13.01 30.52
C GLY A 172 -23.69 12.07 31.62
N THR A 173 -24.04 10.81 31.30
CA THR A 173 -24.36 9.80 32.31
C THR A 173 -23.40 8.60 32.23
N LEU A 174 -23.42 7.73 33.24
CA LEU A 174 -22.63 6.49 33.27
C LEU A 174 -23.43 5.28 32.78
N LEU A 175 -24.61 5.50 32.20
CA LEU A 175 -25.43 4.42 31.66
C LEU A 175 -24.84 3.98 30.32
N VAL A 176 -24.97 2.70 29.99
CA VAL A 176 -24.51 2.17 28.70
C VAL A 176 -25.58 2.34 27.60
N ALA A 177 -26.82 2.63 28.01
CA ALA A 177 -27.97 2.66 27.12
C ALA A 177 -28.13 3.98 26.34
N ASP A 178 -27.50 5.05 26.81
CA ASP A 178 -27.51 6.39 26.22
C ASP A 178 -26.21 6.73 25.47
N ASP A 179 -25.21 5.85 25.55
CA ASP A 179 -23.98 5.90 24.76
C ASP A 179 -24.26 5.87 23.26
N VAL A 180 -23.94 6.97 22.56
CA VAL A 180 -24.19 7.11 21.13
C VAL A 180 -22.99 7.72 20.42
N TRP A 181 -22.72 7.21 19.22
CA TRP A 181 -21.81 7.87 18.28
C TRP A 181 -22.53 9.02 17.57
N SER A 182 -22.22 10.26 17.95
CA SER A 182 -22.72 11.44 17.27
C SER A 182 -21.93 11.70 15.98
N LEU A 183 -22.63 11.78 14.85
CA LEU A 183 -22.03 12.11 13.55
C LEU A 183 -22.16 13.61 13.27
N SER A 184 -21.06 14.24 12.85
CA SER A 184 -21.02 15.67 12.50
C SER A 184 -20.18 15.88 11.25
N GLN A 185 -20.52 16.91 10.46
CA GLN A 185 -19.75 17.30 9.28
C GLN A 185 -18.92 18.54 9.59
N ILE A 186 -17.62 18.48 9.30
CA ILE A 186 -16.66 19.57 9.52
C ILE A 186 -16.88 20.66 8.46
N THR A 187 -17.09 21.90 8.90
CA THR A 187 -17.20 23.08 8.03
C THR A 187 -15.91 23.87 8.00
N ASN A 188 -15.19 23.93 9.12
CA ASN A 188 -13.92 24.63 9.22
C ASN A 188 -12.96 23.93 10.18
N VAL A 189 -11.66 24.06 9.89
CA VAL A 189 -10.56 23.54 10.71
C VAL A 189 -9.62 24.69 11.06
N THR A 190 -9.49 24.99 12.34
CA THR A 190 -8.56 26.00 12.84
C THR A 190 -7.39 25.32 13.54
N LEU A 191 -6.17 25.63 13.13
CA LEU A 191 -4.96 25.17 13.80
C LEU A 191 -4.69 26.06 15.02
N VAL A 192 -4.57 25.44 16.18
CA VAL A 192 -4.24 26.11 17.44
C VAL A 192 -2.82 25.74 17.80
N THR A 193 -1.93 26.73 17.76
CA THR A 193 -0.47 26.56 17.84
C THR A 193 0.10 26.93 19.21
N THR A 194 -0.76 27.29 20.17
CA THR A 194 -0.40 27.63 21.54
C THR A 194 -1.29 26.88 22.54
N ASN A 195 -0.83 26.76 23.79
CA ASN A 195 -1.58 26.13 24.89
C ASN A 195 -2.67 27.07 25.42
N VAL A 196 -3.76 27.22 24.66
CA VAL A 196 -4.91 28.09 24.97
C VAL A 196 -6.20 27.29 25.09
N ALA A 197 -7.24 27.89 25.68
CA ALA A 197 -8.50 27.24 26.00
C ALA A 197 -9.25 26.65 24.79
N ASN A 198 -9.03 27.16 23.58
CA ASN A 198 -9.63 26.63 22.35
C ASN A 198 -8.78 25.57 21.65
N GLY A 199 -7.59 25.25 22.17
CA GLY A 199 -6.73 24.17 21.70
C GLY A 199 -6.85 22.96 22.62
N CYS A 200 -5.74 22.66 23.31
CA CYS A 200 -5.68 21.59 24.28
C CYS A 200 -4.82 22.04 25.49
N PRO A 201 -5.40 22.82 26.43
CA PRO A 201 -4.62 23.39 27.53
C PRO A 201 -4.19 22.29 28.51
N VAL A 202 -3.05 22.51 29.18
CA VAL A 202 -2.47 21.56 30.16
C VAL A 202 -3.41 21.21 31.31
N ALA A 203 -4.38 22.08 31.60
CA ALA A 203 -5.41 21.86 32.61
C ALA A 203 -6.31 20.64 32.31
N THR A 204 -6.33 20.16 31.07
CA THR A 204 -7.06 18.93 30.69
C THR A 204 -6.35 17.66 31.18
N GLY A 205 -5.07 17.74 31.55
CA GLY A 205 -4.23 16.57 31.86
C GLY A 205 -3.83 15.73 30.64
N LEU A 206 -4.26 16.09 29.43
CA LEU A 206 -3.96 15.37 28.19
C LEU A 206 -2.68 15.87 27.50
N THR A 207 -2.19 17.06 27.87
CA THR A 207 -1.01 17.71 27.29
C THR A 207 -0.10 18.28 28.37
N GLN A 208 1.18 18.44 28.03
CA GLN A 208 2.21 19.10 28.81
C GLN A 208 2.61 20.43 28.17
N ALA A 209 3.30 21.28 28.95
CA ALA A 209 3.87 22.51 28.42
C ALA A 209 4.86 22.17 27.28
N GLY A 210 4.66 22.79 26.11
CA GLY A 210 5.48 22.55 24.92
C GLY A 210 4.93 21.50 23.94
N ASP A 211 3.90 20.71 24.29
CA ASP A 211 3.29 19.76 23.36
C ASP A 211 2.66 20.47 22.15
N ILE A 212 1.97 21.59 22.40
CA ILE A 212 1.39 22.40 21.32
C ILE A 212 2.41 23.41 20.82
N SER A 213 2.63 23.39 19.50
CA SER A 213 3.44 24.36 18.79
C SER A 213 2.92 24.57 17.36
N ALA A 214 3.53 25.48 16.59
CA ALA A 214 3.23 25.62 15.17
C ALA A 214 3.50 24.35 14.36
N ALA A 215 4.49 23.54 14.76
CA ALA A 215 4.82 22.27 14.11
C ALA A 215 3.96 21.08 14.60
N ASN A 216 3.28 21.23 15.72
CA ASN A 216 2.42 20.21 16.32
C ASN A 216 1.14 20.85 16.89
N PRO A 217 0.25 21.37 16.01
CA PRO A 217 -0.93 22.09 16.45
C PRO A 217 -2.01 21.15 17.00
N SER A 218 -2.84 21.68 17.88
CA SER A 218 -4.19 21.15 18.14
C SER A 218 -5.11 21.57 16.99
N TYR A 219 -6.01 20.69 16.58
CA TYR A 219 -7.01 20.99 15.55
C TYR A 219 -8.35 21.28 16.21
N GLN A 220 -8.86 22.50 16.04
CA GLN A 220 -10.21 22.89 16.44
C GLN A 220 -11.16 22.79 15.25
N PHE A 221 -12.28 22.08 15.45
CA PHE A 221 -13.28 21.85 14.42
C PHE A 221 -14.54 22.67 14.68
N THR A 222 -15.05 23.26 13.60
CA THR A 222 -16.42 23.79 13.53
C THR A 222 -17.25 22.86 12.66
N PHE A 223 -18.51 22.68 13.01
CA PHE A 223 -19.41 21.73 12.37
C PHE A 223 -20.63 22.43 11.75
N VAL A 224 -21.34 21.74 10.85
CA VAL A 224 -22.62 22.21 10.29
C VAL A 224 -23.65 22.40 11.41
N SER A 225 -23.72 21.45 12.34
CA SER A 225 -24.48 21.55 13.58
C SER A 225 -23.50 21.47 14.74
N ALA A 226 -23.59 22.42 15.67
CA ALA A 226 -22.71 22.49 16.83
C ALA A 226 -22.70 21.14 17.58
N ALA A 227 -21.52 20.71 18.02
CA ALA A 227 -21.40 19.48 18.78
C ALA A 227 -22.17 19.61 20.12
N PRO A 228 -22.83 18.54 20.60
CA PRO A 228 -23.47 18.55 21.91
C PRO A 228 -22.49 18.97 23.02
N ALA A 229 -22.92 19.86 23.92
CA ALA A 229 -22.10 20.34 25.03
C ALA A 229 -21.76 19.23 26.04
N VAL A 230 -22.54 18.15 26.06
CA VAL A 230 -22.38 17.00 26.96
C VAL A 230 -21.21 16.09 26.59
N ILE A 231 -20.60 16.24 25.41
CA ILE A 231 -19.43 15.43 25.03
C ILE A 231 -18.27 15.73 25.99
N PRO A 232 -17.77 14.72 26.73
CA PRO A 232 -16.74 14.92 27.73
C PRO A 232 -15.35 15.08 27.12
N VAL A 233 -14.45 15.74 27.85
CA VAL A 233 -13.01 15.69 27.59
C VAL A 233 -12.54 14.25 27.77
N GLY A 234 -11.76 13.74 26.82
CA GLY A 234 -11.37 12.33 26.78
C GLY A 234 -12.22 11.47 25.84
N ALA A 235 -13.33 12.00 25.29
CA ALA A 235 -14.17 11.25 24.35
C ALA A 235 -13.41 10.86 23.07
N ALA A 236 -13.68 9.65 22.57
CA ALA A 236 -13.06 9.14 21.35
C ALA A 236 -13.64 9.82 20.10
N MET A 237 -12.76 10.18 19.17
CA MET A 237 -13.10 10.77 17.88
C MET A 237 -12.65 9.83 16.75
N ARG A 238 -13.50 9.66 15.73
CA ARG A 238 -13.18 8.97 14.48
C ARG A 238 -13.41 9.89 13.30
N PHE A 239 -12.40 10.00 12.44
CA PHE A 239 -12.45 10.85 11.27
C PHE A 239 -12.69 10.03 10.03
N PHE A 240 -13.57 10.54 9.19
CA PHE A 240 -13.97 9.88 7.98
C PHE A 240 -13.95 10.82 6.79
N ARG A 241 -13.61 10.24 5.64
CA ARG A 241 -13.66 10.90 4.35
C ARG A 241 -14.48 10.06 3.38
N ARG A 242 -15.28 10.73 2.58
CA ARG A 242 -15.98 10.11 1.47
C ARG A 242 -14.95 9.72 0.41
N VAL A 243 -14.94 8.45 0.03
CA VAL A 243 -14.07 7.87 -0.99
C VAL A 243 -14.90 7.11 -2.00
N ARG A 244 -14.39 7.02 -3.22
CA ARG A 244 -14.98 6.29 -4.32
C ARG A 244 -13.93 5.38 -4.95
N TYR A 245 -14.27 4.09 -5.00
CA TYR A 245 -13.59 3.13 -5.84
C TYR A 245 -14.40 2.90 -7.10
N ARG A 246 -13.72 2.83 -8.24
CA ARG A 246 -14.37 2.53 -9.53
C ARG A 246 -13.42 1.85 -10.49
N ILE A 247 -13.94 1.08 -11.42
CA ILE A 247 -13.20 0.78 -12.64
C ILE A 247 -13.25 1.98 -13.57
N TYR A 248 -12.10 2.38 -14.11
CA TYR A 248 -12.01 3.48 -15.07
C TYR A 248 -10.92 3.21 -16.10
N LYS A 249 -11.07 3.85 -17.26
CA LYS A 249 -10.06 3.84 -18.32
C LYS A 249 -9.17 5.07 -18.15
N ASP A 250 -7.86 4.86 -18.05
CA ASP A 250 -6.88 5.96 -17.96
C ASP A 250 -6.41 6.39 -19.37
N THR A 251 -5.56 7.41 -19.40
CA THR A 251 -5.00 8.05 -20.59
C THR A 251 -4.20 7.11 -21.50
N ASP A 252 -3.66 6.02 -20.95
CA ASP A 252 -2.95 4.95 -21.66
C ASP A 252 -3.90 3.93 -22.33
N ASN A 253 -5.21 4.20 -22.29
CA ASN A 253 -6.28 3.33 -22.75
C ASN A 253 -6.44 2.00 -22.02
N GLN A 254 -5.79 1.81 -20.87
CA GLN A 254 -5.95 0.63 -20.03
C GLN A 254 -6.96 0.87 -18.91
N TRP A 255 -7.46 -0.22 -18.32
CA TRP A 255 -8.47 -0.17 -17.27
C TRP A 255 -7.84 -0.42 -15.89
N TYR A 256 -8.21 0.41 -14.92
CA TYR A 256 -7.63 0.38 -13.57
C TYR A 256 -8.72 0.43 -12.51
N LEU A 257 -8.38 -0.09 -11.32
CA LEU A 257 -9.07 0.27 -10.08
C LEU A 257 -8.65 1.68 -9.71
N GLY A 258 -9.56 2.61 -9.94
CA GLY A 258 -9.41 3.99 -9.57
C GLY A 258 -9.87 4.26 -8.16
N PHE A 259 -9.14 5.14 -7.49
CA PHE A 259 -9.53 5.73 -6.21
C PHE A 259 -9.61 7.23 -6.31
N PHE A 260 -10.61 7.76 -5.63
CA PHE A 260 -10.91 9.17 -5.59
C PHE A 260 -11.49 9.50 -4.22
N ASP A 261 -10.93 10.48 -3.54
CA ASP A 261 -11.28 10.81 -2.14
C ASP A 261 -11.96 12.18 -2.00
N CYS A 262 -12.44 12.74 -3.11
CA CYS A 262 -12.93 14.09 -3.15
C CYS A 262 -14.44 14.19 -3.29
N VAL A 263 -14.98 15.26 -2.72
CA VAL A 263 -16.37 15.67 -2.82
C VAL A 263 -16.40 16.98 -3.58
N THR A 264 -17.37 17.16 -4.47
CA THR A 264 -17.59 18.42 -5.18
C THR A 264 -17.64 19.59 -4.20
N GLY A 265 -16.82 20.63 -4.41
CA GLY A 265 -16.78 21.83 -3.56
C GLY A 265 -15.78 21.81 -2.39
N ARG A 266 -14.92 20.78 -2.26
CA ARG A 266 -13.86 20.75 -1.24
C ARG A 266 -12.66 21.65 -1.60
N VAL A 267 -12.04 22.24 -0.57
CA VAL A 267 -10.72 22.91 -0.63
C VAL A 267 -9.70 22.12 0.23
N PRO A 268 -8.51 21.76 -0.31
CA PRO A 268 -8.06 21.97 -1.68
C PRO A 268 -8.90 21.17 -2.69
N VAL A 269 -8.89 21.65 -3.94
CA VAL A 269 -9.64 21.07 -5.06
C VAL A 269 -9.25 19.61 -5.24
N CYS A 270 -10.25 18.79 -5.58
CA CYS A 270 -10.10 17.36 -5.84
C CYS A 270 -8.88 17.01 -6.69
N THR A 271 -8.12 16.02 -6.26
CA THR A 271 -7.16 15.33 -7.13
C THR A 271 -7.91 14.51 -8.18
N SER A 272 -7.28 14.28 -9.33
CA SER A 272 -7.80 13.35 -10.33
C SER A 272 -7.89 11.93 -9.75
N THR A 273 -8.77 11.09 -10.31
CA THR A 273 -8.80 9.65 -9.96
C THR A 273 -7.41 9.05 -10.12
N GLN A 274 -6.90 8.38 -9.08
CA GLN A 274 -5.58 7.75 -9.09
C GLN A 274 -5.71 6.25 -9.38
N PRO A 275 -4.83 5.68 -10.23
CA PRO A 275 -4.79 4.24 -10.44
C PRO A 275 -4.14 3.57 -9.22
N ILE A 276 -4.85 2.66 -8.56
CA ILE A 276 -4.30 1.84 -7.47
C ILE A 276 -3.73 0.54 -8.01
N ALA A 277 -4.46 -0.11 -8.92
CA ALA A 277 -4.10 -1.41 -9.44
C ALA A 277 -4.65 -1.61 -10.85
N GLY A 278 -3.94 -2.39 -11.66
CA GLY A 278 -4.27 -2.73 -13.03
C GLY A 278 -3.00 -3.00 -13.86
N PRO A 279 -3.12 -3.32 -15.15
CA PRO A 279 -4.35 -3.25 -15.95
C PRO A 279 -5.33 -4.41 -15.68
N PHE A 280 -6.62 -4.10 -15.76
CA PHE A 280 -7.73 -5.05 -15.66
C PHE A 280 -8.44 -5.20 -17.01
N GLN A 281 -9.32 -6.19 -17.09
CA GLN A 281 -10.21 -6.32 -18.24
C GLN A 281 -11.11 -5.09 -18.39
N PRO A 282 -11.59 -4.76 -19.60
CA PRO A 282 -12.54 -3.67 -19.79
C PRO A 282 -13.79 -3.79 -18.94
N TYR A 283 -14.41 -2.65 -18.64
CA TYR A 283 -15.74 -2.66 -18.07
C TYR A 283 -16.74 -3.33 -19.04
N SER A 284 -17.61 -4.16 -18.49
CA SER A 284 -18.68 -4.83 -19.21
C SER A 284 -19.89 -5.01 -18.30
N ALA A 285 -21.06 -4.57 -18.76
CA ALA A 285 -22.31 -4.72 -18.02
C ALA A 285 -22.82 -6.17 -17.97
N THR A 286 -22.28 -7.08 -18.78
CA THR A 286 -22.72 -8.49 -18.85
C THR A 286 -21.99 -9.41 -17.85
N GLY A 287 -21.33 -8.84 -16.84
CA GLY A 287 -20.67 -9.60 -15.75
C GLY A 287 -19.26 -10.08 -16.05
N THR A 288 -18.66 -9.66 -17.18
CA THR A 288 -17.26 -9.92 -17.54
C THR A 288 -16.33 -8.74 -17.26
N SER A 289 -16.79 -7.75 -16.49
CA SER A 289 -16.02 -6.55 -16.15
C SER A 289 -14.71 -6.88 -15.42
N GLY A 290 -13.65 -6.09 -15.67
CA GLY A 290 -12.39 -6.16 -14.92
C GLY A 290 -12.52 -5.93 -13.42
N LEU A 291 -13.54 -5.17 -13.01
CA LEU A 291 -13.93 -4.99 -11.61
C LEU A 291 -15.45 -5.12 -11.53
N GLN A 292 -15.93 -5.89 -10.57
CA GLN A 292 -17.36 -6.07 -10.39
C GLN A 292 -17.70 -6.12 -8.90
N PHE A 293 -18.64 -5.27 -8.49
CA PHE A 293 -19.26 -5.30 -7.18
C PHE A 293 -20.63 -5.99 -7.26
N ALA A 294 -20.93 -6.81 -6.26
CA ALA A 294 -22.27 -7.32 -6.01
C ALA A 294 -22.58 -7.20 -4.51
N TYR A 295 -23.81 -6.80 -4.21
CA TYR A 295 -24.25 -6.46 -2.86
C TYR A 295 -25.30 -7.45 -2.41
N TYR A 296 -25.13 -7.97 -1.19
CA TYR A 296 -26.02 -8.96 -0.60
C TYR A 296 -26.53 -8.47 0.75
N ASP A 297 -27.78 -8.78 1.06
CA ASP A 297 -28.36 -8.58 2.39
C ASP A 297 -27.98 -9.70 3.37
N SER A 298 -28.46 -9.63 4.60
CA SER A 298 -28.15 -10.60 5.66
C SER A 298 -28.71 -12.00 5.42
N THR A 299 -29.69 -12.15 4.52
CA THR A 299 -30.22 -13.44 4.08
C THR A 299 -29.41 -14.04 2.93
N GLY A 300 -28.53 -13.24 2.31
CA GLY A 300 -27.73 -13.64 1.15
C GLY A 300 -28.39 -13.32 -0.19
N ALA A 301 -29.52 -12.62 -0.21
CA ALA A 301 -30.16 -12.16 -1.45
C ALA A 301 -29.47 -10.90 -1.99
N VAL A 302 -29.48 -10.73 -3.32
CA VAL A 302 -28.90 -9.53 -3.96
C VAL A 302 -29.78 -8.32 -3.63
N THR A 303 -29.17 -7.22 -3.20
CA THR A 303 -29.88 -6.01 -2.81
C THR A 303 -29.39 -4.76 -3.53
N ALA A 304 -30.34 -3.92 -3.94
CA ALA A 304 -30.10 -2.56 -4.41
C ALA A 304 -30.33 -1.51 -3.31
N THR A 305 -30.65 -1.95 -2.09
CA THR A 305 -30.93 -1.07 -0.94
C THR A 305 -29.70 -0.92 -0.07
N ARG A 306 -29.11 0.28 -0.08
CA ARG A 306 -27.84 0.60 0.62
C ARG A 306 -27.83 0.24 2.10
N THR A 307 -28.94 0.46 2.80
CA THR A 307 -29.08 0.21 4.25
C THR A 307 -29.23 -1.26 4.61
N LEU A 308 -29.51 -2.13 3.64
CA LEU A 308 -29.66 -3.57 3.83
C LEU A 308 -28.39 -4.35 3.47
N VAL A 309 -27.34 -3.68 2.97
CA VAL A 309 -26.11 -4.35 2.58
C VAL A 309 -25.44 -4.98 3.80
N ALA A 310 -25.22 -6.28 3.74
CA ALA A 310 -24.55 -7.09 4.75
C ALA A 310 -23.20 -7.62 4.25
N ARG A 311 -23.09 -7.92 2.96
CA ARG A 311 -21.90 -8.46 2.32
C ARG A 311 -21.69 -7.85 0.96
N ILE A 312 -20.44 -7.55 0.63
CA ILE A 312 -20.01 -7.06 -0.68
C ILE A 312 -19.10 -8.11 -1.29
N SER A 313 -19.52 -8.68 -2.42
CA SER A 313 -18.67 -9.50 -3.29
C SER A 313 -17.93 -8.57 -4.24
N LEU A 314 -16.62 -8.75 -4.34
CA LEU A 314 -15.80 -8.11 -5.33
C LEU A 314 -15.13 -9.15 -6.21
N VAL A 315 -15.23 -8.97 -7.53
CA VAL A 315 -14.46 -9.73 -8.51
C VAL A 315 -13.50 -8.80 -9.22
N VAL A 316 -12.23 -9.16 -9.25
CA VAL A 316 -11.17 -8.46 -9.99
C VAL A 316 -10.65 -9.41 -11.06
N ARG A 317 -10.57 -8.97 -12.32
CA ARG A 317 -10.08 -9.74 -13.47
C ARG A 317 -8.93 -8.99 -14.13
N GLY A 318 -7.71 -9.52 -13.95
CA GLY A 318 -6.51 -9.01 -14.61
C GLY A 318 -6.42 -9.44 -16.06
N GLN A 319 -5.78 -8.59 -16.86
CA GLN A 319 -5.34 -8.95 -18.20
C GLN A 319 -3.87 -8.54 -18.34
N GLY A 320 -3.04 -9.42 -18.92
CA GLY A 320 -1.70 -9.04 -19.33
C GLY A 320 -1.76 -7.99 -20.44
N ALA A 321 -0.82 -7.05 -20.43
CA ALA A 321 -0.66 -6.03 -21.47
C ALA A 321 -0.11 -6.62 -22.79
N THR A 322 0.54 -7.79 -22.72
CA THR A 322 1.18 -8.45 -23.86
C THR A 322 0.66 -9.87 -24.08
N LEU A 323 0.80 -10.36 -25.31
CA LEU A 323 0.51 -11.75 -25.66
C LEU A 323 1.61 -12.65 -25.09
N LEU A 324 1.22 -13.66 -24.31
CA LEU A 324 2.13 -14.66 -23.77
C LEU A 324 2.32 -15.82 -24.74
N ASN A 325 3.55 -16.32 -24.82
CA ASN A 325 3.89 -17.57 -25.48
C ASN A 325 4.79 -18.41 -24.58
N LEU A 326 4.17 -19.15 -23.66
CA LEU A 326 4.86 -19.92 -22.61
C LEU A 326 5.30 -21.32 -23.06
N ALA A 327 4.75 -21.86 -24.15
CA ALA A 327 4.94 -23.28 -24.50
C ALA A 327 4.83 -23.63 -26.00
N GLY A 328 4.96 -22.65 -26.92
CA GLY A 328 4.78 -22.91 -28.35
C GLY A 328 3.31 -22.98 -28.81
N ALA A 329 2.37 -22.81 -27.89
CA ALA A 329 0.99 -22.46 -28.22
C ALA A 329 0.92 -21.04 -28.82
N GLY A 330 -0.14 -20.76 -29.58
CA GLY A 330 -0.40 -19.43 -30.13
C GLY A 330 -0.33 -18.34 -29.05
N ALA A 331 0.18 -17.17 -29.42
CA ALA A 331 0.34 -16.06 -28.50
C ALA A 331 -1.06 -15.62 -28.00
N THR A 332 -1.30 -15.66 -26.68
CA THR A 332 -2.62 -15.36 -26.08
C THR A 332 -2.49 -14.40 -24.91
N VAL A 333 -3.52 -13.58 -24.68
CA VAL A 333 -3.54 -12.66 -23.54
C VAL A 333 -3.74 -13.46 -22.25
N PHE A 334 -2.84 -13.26 -21.29
CA PHE A 334 -3.01 -13.86 -19.96
C PHE A 334 -4.17 -13.22 -19.22
N ARG A 335 -5.01 -14.06 -18.61
CA ARG A 335 -6.14 -13.62 -17.80
C ARG A 335 -6.11 -14.37 -16.49
N ASP A 336 -6.33 -13.64 -15.41
CA ASP A 336 -6.46 -14.21 -14.07
C ASP A 336 -7.56 -13.45 -13.34
N SER A 337 -8.20 -14.09 -12.36
CA SER A 337 -9.29 -13.48 -11.62
C SER A 337 -9.29 -13.89 -10.16
N LEU A 338 -9.69 -12.96 -9.31
CA LEU A 338 -9.89 -13.20 -7.89
C LEU A 338 -11.27 -12.70 -7.49
N ARG A 339 -11.98 -13.54 -6.74
CA ARG A 339 -13.20 -13.16 -6.04
C ARG A 339 -12.92 -13.06 -4.54
N MET A 340 -13.43 -12.01 -3.92
CA MET A 340 -13.39 -11.82 -2.47
C MET A 340 -14.77 -11.43 -1.97
N GLU A 341 -15.07 -11.87 -0.75
CA GLU A 341 -16.33 -11.61 -0.08
C GLU A 341 -16.02 -10.87 1.22
N VAL A 342 -16.61 -9.69 1.39
CA VAL A 342 -16.39 -8.85 2.57
C VAL A 342 -17.70 -8.68 3.31
N GLY A 343 -17.77 -9.24 4.52
CA GLY A 343 -18.85 -8.95 5.46
C GLY A 343 -18.66 -7.58 6.10
N LEU A 344 -19.70 -6.75 6.07
CA LEU A 344 -19.71 -5.46 6.77
C LEU A 344 -19.87 -5.70 8.28
N ARG A 345 -19.15 -4.93 9.11
CA ARG A 345 -19.23 -5.09 10.58
C ARG A 345 -20.53 -4.53 11.17
N ASN A 346 -20.97 -3.37 10.69
CA ASN A 346 -22.12 -2.66 11.22
C ASN A 346 -23.28 -2.76 10.21
N ARG A 347 -24.01 -3.87 10.26
CA ARG A 347 -25.03 -4.25 9.28
C ARG A 347 -26.30 -4.77 9.96
N LYS A 348 -27.40 -4.83 9.21
CA LYS A 348 -28.67 -5.39 9.65
C LYS A 348 -28.83 -6.84 9.24
#